data_AF-A0A840IR49-F1
#
_entry.id   AF-A0A840IR49-F1
#
_cell.length_a   1.000
_cell.length_b   1.000
_cell.length_c   1.000
_cell.angle_alpha   90.00
_cell.angle_beta   90.00
_cell.angle_gamma   90.00
#
_symmetry.space_group_name_H-M   'P 1'
#
loop_
_entity.id
_entity.type
_entity.pdbx_description
1 polymer ?
#
loop_
_entity_poly.entity_id
_entity_poly.type
_entity_poly.pdbx_seq_one_letter_code
_entity_poly.pdbx_strand_id
1 'polypeptide(L)'
;MNVPLAWLLTVLCALLVLPCVLRLARLDYVHLGRGVRHGDLAELLLVVAMVAMLSPVGAPIPAAGWQAMLGLTAGWFAVSWWRARRSGQPVAGAHHAVSAVAMLYMVSAMAHHGGPWLTLSAMDSALAWPVVAVFAAYFIADAVRSGVVALRLRGTEVPPGHASRTLCRSAMGAGMGYLLLAAV
;
A
#
# COMPACT_ATOMS: atom_id res chain seq x y z
N MET A 1 -7.16 -13.18 -14.14
CA MET A 1 -7.97 -11.94 -14.07
C MET A 1 -8.31 -11.48 -15.49
N ASN A 2 -9.58 -11.15 -15.78
CA ASN A 2 -9.97 -10.68 -17.12
C ASN A 2 -9.53 -9.21 -17.32
N VAL A 3 -9.13 -8.83 -18.53
CA VAL A 3 -8.59 -7.49 -18.86
C VAL A 3 -9.46 -6.31 -18.38
N PRO A 4 -10.80 -6.34 -18.52
CA PRO A 4 -11.65 -5.24 -18.05
C PRO A 4 -11.60 -5.04 -16.52
N LEU A 5 -11.53 -6.14 -15.77
CA LEU A 5 -11.43 -6.12 -14.31
C LEU A 5 -10.10 -5.54 -13.86
N ALA A 6 -9.00 -5.89 -14.55
CA ALA A 6 -7.68 -5.33 -14.29
C ALA A 6 -7.64 -3.81 -14.52
N TRP A 7 -8.25 -3.32 -15.61
CA TRP A 7 -8.40 -1.89 -15.87
C TRP A 7 -9.24 -1.18 -14.81
N LEU A 8 -10.38 -1.76 -14.42
CA LEU A 8 -11.24 -1.20 -13.38
C LEU A 8 -10.46 -1.04 -12.06
N LEU A 9 -9.77 -2.08 -11.62
CA LEU A 9 -8.97 -2.05 -10.39
C LEU A 9 -7.80 -1.07 -10.49
N THR A 10 -7.16 -0.98 -11.66
CA THR A 10 -6.10 0.00 -11.94
C THR A 10 -6.63 1.43 -11.80
N VAL A 11 -7.78 1.74 -12.39
CA VAL A 11 -8.42 3.05 -12.29
C VAL A 11 -8.79 3.36 -10.85
N LEU A 12 -9.40 2.42 -10.12
CA LEU A 12 -9.75 2.59 -8.71
C LEU A 12 -8.51 2.87 -7.84
N CYS A 13 -7.41 2.15 -8.05
CA CYS A 13 -6.16 2.42 -7.35
C CYS A 13 -5.54 3.76 -7.78
N ALA A 14 -5.61 4.11 -9.07
CA ALA A 14 -5.11 5.39 -9.57
C ALA A 14 -5.87 6.58 -8.98
N LEU A 15 -7.18 6.44 -8.74
CA LEU A 15 -7.98 7.46 -8.06
C LEU A 15 -7.53 7.70 -6.61
N LEU A 16 -6.91 6.70 -5.94
CA LEU A 16 -6.32 6.87 -4.61
C LEU A 16 -4.99 7.66 -4.63
N VAL A 17 -4.33 7.79 -5.77
CA VAL A 17 -3.13 8.62 -5.91
C VAL A 17 -3.47 10.08 -5.67
N LEU A 18 -4.62 10.54 -6.19
CA LEU A 18 -5.05 11.93 -6.08
C LEU A 18 -5.12 12.45 -4.63
N PRO A 19 -5.86 11.82 -3.68
CA PRO A 19 -5.86 12.28 -2.30
C PRO A 19 -4.48 12.20 -1.66
N CYS A 20 -3.64 11.22 -2.00
CA CYS A 20 -2.27 11.13 -1.49
C CYS A 20 -1.41 12.32 -1.94
N VAL A 21 -1.46 12.67 -3.22
CA VAL A 21 -0.75 13.83 -3.79
C VAL A 21 -1.28 15.13 -3.20
N LEU A 22 -2.60 15.29 -3.10
CA LEU A 22 -3.22 16.48 -2.51
C LEU A 22 -2.83 16.66 -1.04
N ARG A 23 -2.75 15.58 -0.24
CA ARG A 23 -2.23 15.65 1.13
C ARG A 23 -0.78 16.13 1.13
N LEU A 24 0.07 15.53 0.30
CA LEU A 24 1.50 15.87 0.25
C LEU A 24 1.75 17.30 -0.23
N ALA A 25 0.89 17.84 -1.10
CA ALA A 25 1.01 19.19 -1.64
C ALA A 25 0.39 20.28 -0.75
N ARG A 26 -0.69 19.96 0.00
CA ARG A 26 -1.51 20.99 0.70
C ARG A 26 -1.35 20.99 2.21
N LEU A 27 -0.87 19.92 2.83
CA LEU A 27 -0.76 19.86 4.29
C LEU A 27 0.54 20.50 4.78
N ASP A 28 0.44 21.23 5.89
CA ASP A 28 1.59 21.85 6.54
C ASP A 28 2.35 20.85 7.41
N TYR A 29 3.38 20.25 6.83
CA TYR A 29 4.25 19.29 7.52
C TYR A 29 5.25 19.92 8.49
N VAL A 30 5.37 21.25 8.53
CA VAL A 30 6.16 21.93 9.57
C VAL A 30 5.46 21.75 10.91
N HIS A 31 4.14 21.97 10.93
CA HIS A 31 3.31 21.80 12.12
C HIS A 31 2.90 20.34 12.37
N LEU A 32 2.61 19.56 11.33
CA LEU A 32 2.20 18.16 11.47
C LEU A 32 3.37 17.20 11.75
N GLY A 33 4.60 17.63 11.48
CA GLY A 33 5.81 16.87 11.75
C GLY A 33 6.24 15.91 10.63
N ARG A 34 7.54 15.60 10.64
CA ARG A 34 8.20 14.78 9.59
C ARG A 34 7.64 13.36 9.50
N GLY A 35 7.26 12.76 10.62
CA GLY A 35 6.69 11.40 10.64
C GLY A 35 5.43 11.27 9.79
N VAL A 36 4.57 12.30 9.81
CA VAL A 36 3.33 12.34 9.02
C VAL A 36 3.65 12.45 7.53
N ARG A 37 4.62 13.29 7.16
CA ARG A 37 5.09 13.41 5.77
C ARG A 37 5.64 12.10 5.23
N HIS A 38 6.46 11.40 6.03
CA HIS A 38 6.99 10.09 5.63
C HIS A 38 5.87 9.06 5.45
N GLY A 39 4.86 9.06 6.33
CA GLY A 39 3.68 8.21 6.19
C GLY A 39 2.88 8.49 4.91
N ASP A 40 2.58 9.77 4.62
CA ASP A 40 1.88 10.15 3.39
C ASP A 40 2.69 9.81 2.13
N LEU A 41 4.01 9.99 2.16
CA LEU A 41 4.89 9.58 1.06
C LEU A 41 4.89 8.06 0.87
N ALA A 42 4.95 7.30 1.96
CA ALA A 42 4.90 5.84 1.89
C ALA A 42 3.58 5.34 1.34
N GLU A 43 2.47 5.93 1.77
CA GLU A 43 1.15 5.62 1.25
C GLU A 43 1.07 5.89 -0.25
N LEU A 44 1.57 7.05 -0.71
CA LEU A 44 1.66 7.36 -2.14
C LEU A 44 2.49 6.32 -2.91
N LEU A 45 3.68 5.99 -2.43
CA LEU A 45 4.57 5.01 -3.07
C LEU A 45 3.92 3.62 -3.15
N LEU A 46 3.23 3.20 -2.09
CA LEU A 46 2.54 1.92 -2.03
C LEU A 46 1.32 1.90 -2.97
N VAL A 47 0.52 2.96 -3.04
CA VAL A 47 -0.58 3.07 -4.04
C VAL A 47 -0.02 3.00 -5.46
N VAL A 48 1.05 3.73 -5.73
CA VAL A 48 1.68 3.74 -7.07
C VAL A 48 2.20 2.35 -7.43
N ALA A 49 2.79 1.63 -6.48
CA ALA A 49 3.17 0.23 -6.68
C ALA A 49 1.93 -0.67 -6.91
N MET A 50 0.82 -0.46 -6.21
CA MET A 50 -0.41 -1.23 -6.46
C MET A 50 -0.93 -1.00 -7.88
N VAL A 51 -0.93 0.25 -8.34
CA VAL A 51 -1.28 0.60 -9.73
C VAL A 51 -0.35 -0.08 -10.72
N ALA A 52 0.96 -0.04 -10.47
CA ALA A 52 1.95 -0.70 -11.32
C ALA A 52 1.72 -2.21 -11.44
N MET A 53 1.38 -2.84 -10.32
CA MET A 53 1.11 -4.28 -10.26
C MET A 53 -0.20 -4.66 -10.97
N LEU A 54 -1.25 -3.84 -10.84
CA LEU A 54 -2.57 -4.08 -11.44
C LEU A 54 -2.65 -3.72 -12.93
N SER A 55 -1.81 -2.78 -13.37
CA SER A 55 -1.81 -2.25 -14.72
C SER A 55 -1.62 -3.37 -15.75
N PRO A 56 -2.55 -3.54 -16.71
CA PRO A 56 -2.41 -4.55 -17.77
C PRO A 56 -1.21 -4.30 -18.68
N VAL A 57 -0.77 -3.04 -18.77
CA VAL A 57 0.41 -2.62 -19.55
C VAL A 57 1.69 -2.63 -18.72
N GLY A 58 1.59 -2.95 -17.43
CA GLY A 58 2.65 -2.83 -16.44
C GLY A 58 3.04 -1.39 -16.14
N ALA A 59 4.22 -1.21 -15.55
CA ALA A 59 4.77 0.09 -15.21
C ALA A 59 6.16 0.30 -15.82
N PRO A 60 6.56 1.55 -16.12
CA PRO A 60 7.82 1.87 -16.79
C PRO A 60 9.07 1.69 -15.91
N ILE A 61 8.91 1.13 -14.70
CA ILE A 61 10.01 0.83 -13.79
C ILE A 61 10.21 -0.69 -13.80
N PRO A 62 11.44 -1.19 -14.03
CA PRO A 62 11.74 -2.62 -13.97
C PRO A 62 11.42 -3.23 -12.61
N ALA A 63 11.15 -4.53 -12.56
CA ALA A 63 10.88 -5.27 -11.31
C ALA A 63 11.89 -4.97 -10.20
N ALA A 64 13.19 -4.94 -10.51
CA ALA A 64 14.26 -4.60 -9.56
C ALA A 64 14.11 -3.22 -8.93
N GLY A 65 13.62 -2.22 -9.69
CA GLY A 65 13.36 -0.88 -9.17
C GLY A 65 12.23 -0.87 -8.13
N TRP A 66 11.16 -1.61 -8.39
CA TRP A 66 10.07 -1.79 -7.43
C TRP A 66 10.50 -2.58 -6.20
N GLN A 67 11.27 -3.65 -6.38
CA GLN A 67 11.82 -4.43 -5.28
C GLN A 67 12.72 -3.58 -4.39
N ALA A 68 13.60 -2.76 -4.97
CA ALA A 68 14.45 -1.84 -4.22
C ALA A 68 13.62 -0.80 -3.44
N MET A 69 12.66 -0.16 -4.10
CA MET A 69 11.77 0.82 -3.46
C MET A 69 10.97 0.21 -2.30
N LEU A 70 10.37 -0.97 -2.51
CA LEU A 70 9.59 -1.67 -1.49
C LEU A 70 10.49 -2.19 -0.36
N GLY A 71 11.69 -2.70 -0.67
CA GLY A 71 12.67 -3.12 0.33
C GLY A 71 13.14 -1.95 1.21
N LEU A 72 13.44 -0.80 0.61
CA LEU A 72 13.79 0.42 1.35
C LEU A 72 12.62 0.90 2.22
N THR A 73 11.40 0.88 1.70
CA THR A 73 10.19 1.26 2.44
C THR A 73 9.98 0.32 3.63
N ALA A 74 10.04 -0.99 3.40
CA ALA A 74 9.90 -2.01 4.44
C ALA A 74 10.97 -1.83 5.54
N GLY A 75 12.24 -1.70 5.16
CA GLY A 75 13.35 -1.55 6.09
C GLY A 75 13.26 -0.26 6.90
N TRP A 76 13.01 0.88 6.25
CA TRP A 76 12.89 2.17 6.91
C TRP A 76 11.78 2.16 7.96
N PHE A 77 10.58 1.70 7.58
CA PHE A 77 9.44 1.69 8.50
C PHE A 77 9.53 0.62 9.57
N ALA A 78 10.18 -0.52 9.31
CA ALA A 78 10.47 -1.51 10.33
C ALA A 78 11.44 -0.96 11.39
N VAL A 79 12.52 -0.28 10.96
CA VAL A 79 13.49 0.36 11.86
C VAL A 79 12.85 1.50 12.64
N SER A 80 12.06 2.36 11.99
CA SER A 80 11.37 3.46 12.67
C SER A 80 10.39 2.95 13.72
N TRP A 81 9.64 1.90 13.39
CA TRP A 81 8.72 1.23 14.30
C TRP A 81 9.44 0.62 15.51
N TRP A 82 10.55 -0.08 15.26
CA TRP A 82 11.35 -0.69 16.32
C TRP A 82 11.91 0.35 17.29
N ARG A 83 12.43 1.46 16.75
CA ARG A 83 12.92 2.59 17.56
C ARG A 83 11.80 3.24 18.37
N ALA A 84 10.65 3.50 17.75
CA ALA A 84 9.50 4.10 18.43
C ALA A 84 8.99 3.25 19.61
N ARG A 85 8.96 1.92 19.44
CA ARG A 85 8.61 0.99 20.53
C ARG A 85 9.54 1.09 21.73
N ARG A 86 10.85 1.21 21.50
CA ARG A 86 11.84 1.32 22.58
C ARG A 86 11.76 2.65 23.33
N SER A 87 11.37 3.72 22.64
CA SER A 87 11.28 5.07 23.22
C SER A 87 9.90 5.41 23.78
N GLY A 88 8.93 4.47 23.78
CA GLY A 88 7.55 4.73 24.23
C GLY A 88 6.78 5.75 23.39
N GLN A 89 7.27 6.05 22.17
CA GLN A 89 6.65 7.03 21.27
C GLN A 89 5.52 6.37 20.47
N PRO A 90 4.52 7.13 19.98
CA PRO A 90 3.44 6.59 19.18
C PRO A 90 3.98 5.80 17.98
N VAL A 91 3.49 4.58 17.86
CA VAL A 91 4.00 3.54 16.96
C VAL A 91 3.52 3.81 15.54
N ALA A 92 4.22 4.68 14.81
CA ALA A 92 3.98 4.93 13.39
C ALA A 92 4.80 3.97 12.51
N GLY A 93 4.22 3.52 11.39
CA GLY A 93 4.97 2.83 10.34
C GLY A 93 4.79 1.32 10.21
N ALA A 94 4.29 0.63 11.23
CA ALA A 94 4.15 -0.84 11.20
C ALA A 94 3.35 -1.31 9.97
N HIS A 95 2.23 -0.64 9.71
CA HIS A 95 1.36 -0.94 8.58
C HIS A 95 2.05 -0.71 7.23
N HIS A 96 2.82 0.37 7.07
CA HIS A 96 3.58 0.62 5.84
C HIS A 96 4.69 -0.42 5.64
N ALA A 97 5.34 -0.86 6.73
CA ALA A 97 6.32 -1.95 6.66
C ALA A 97 5.66 -3.26 6.22
N VAL A 98 4.54 -3.65 6.83
CA VAL A 98 3.79 -4.86 6.45
C VAL A 98 3.28 -4.78 5.01
N SER A 99 2.76 -3.62 4.60
CA SER A 99 2.33 -3.35 3.21
C SER A 99 3.47 -3.51 2.23
N ALA A 100 4.62 -2.90 2.50
CA ALA A 100 5.79 -3.00 1.65
C ALA A 100 6.31 -4.44 1.55
N VAL A 101 6.32 -5.20 2.66
CA VAL A 101 6.73 -6.61 2.66
C VAL A 101 5.76 -7.47 1.85
N ALA A 102 4.44 -7.30 2.03
CA ALA A 102 3.44 -8.05 1.28
C ALA A 102 3.55 -7.78 -0.23
N MET A 103 3.71 -6.51 -0.60
CA MET A 103 3.90 -6.13 -2.00
C MET A 103 5.23 -6.64 -2.55
N LEU A 104 6.31 -6.60 -1.76
CA LEU A 104 7.61 -7.14 -2.16
C LEU A 104 7.54 -8.66 -2.39
N TYR A 105 6.81 -9.38 -1.53
CA TYR A 105 6.58 -10.81 -1.67
C TYR A 105 5.85 -11.13 -2.98
N MET A 106 4.76 -10.40 -3.28
CA MET A 106 4.03 -10.56 -4.54
C MET A 106 4.88 -10.19 -5.76
N VAL A 107 5.58 -9.05 -5.74
CA VAL A 107 6.46 -8.61 -6.84
C VAL A 107 7.56 -9.65 -7.12
N SER A 108 8.11 -10.25 -6.08
CA SER A 108 9.18 -11.25 -6.22
C SER A 108 8.69 -12.59 -6.78
N ALA A 109 7.37 -12.86 -6.72
CA ALA A 109 6.74 -14.04 -7.30
C ALA A 109 6.26 -13.84 -8.75
N MET A 110 6.25 -12.61 -9.26
CA MET A 110 5.88 -12.31 -10.65
C MET A 110 7.00 -12.75 -11.59
N ALA A 111 6.67 -13.60 -12.58
CA ALA A 111 7.62 -14.04 -13.58
C ALA A 111 7.83 -12.96 -14.64
N HIS A 112 9.01 -12.97 -15.24
CA HIS A 112 9.49 -11.91 -16.13
C HIS A 112 9.34 -12.32 -17.61
N HIS A 113 8.34 -13.13 -17.94
CA HIS A 113 8.18 -13.64 -19.31
C HIS A 113 7.62 -12.55 -20.22
N GLY A 114 8.47 -12.01 -21.11
CA GLY A 114 8.06 -11.07 -22.16
C GLY A 114 8.54 -9.61 -22.00
N GLY A 115 9.31 -9.28 -20.95
CA GLY A 115 9.92 -7.94 -20.80
C GLY A 115 10.29 -7.60 -19.35
N PRO A 116 10.94 -6.45 -19.11
CA PRO A 116 11.36 -6.04 -17.76
C PRO A 116 10.21 -5.55 -16.87
N TRP A 117 8.98 -5.49 -17.39
CA TRP A 117 7.84 -4.81 -16.79
C TRP A 117 7.05 -5.71 -15.83
N LEU A 118 6.60 -5.14 -14.71
CA LEU A 118 5.73 -5.83 -13.76
C LEU A 118 4.31 -5.94 -14.31
N THR A 119 3.76 -7.16 -14.36
CA THR A 119 2.32 -7.36 -14.58
C THR A 119 1.83 -8.50 -13.70
N LEU A 120 0.70 -8.32 -13.01
CA LEU A 120 0.10 -9.39 -12.19
C LEU A 120 -0.31 -10.61 -13.03
N SER A 121 -0.62 -10.40 -14.31
CA SER A 121 -0.98 -11.46 -15.25
C SER A 121 0.17 -12.42 -15.57
N ALA A 122 1.43 -12.02 -15.30
CA ALA A 122 2.62 -12.84 -15.53
C ALA A 122 3.08 -13.60 -14.28
N MET A 123 2.20 -13.82 -13.31
CA MET A 123 2.56 -14.53 -12.08
C MET A 123 2.57 -16.05 -12.32
N ASP A 124 3.74 -16.62 -12.61
CA ASP A 124 3.89 -18.06 -12.92
C ASP A 124 4.21 -18.92 -11.69
N SER A 125 4.53 -18.31 -10.54
CA SER A 125 4.81 -19.03 -9.30
C SER A 125 3.64 -18.91 -8.33
N ALA A 126 3.14 -20.06 -7.88
CA ALA A 126 2.12 -20.12 -6.84
C ALA A 126 2.73 -19.58 -5.53
N LEU A 127 2.20 -18.46 -5.03
CA LEU A 127 2.57 -17.94 -3.72
C LEU A 127 2.22 -18.97 -2.65
N ALA A 128 3.07 -19.12 -1.62
CA ALA A 128 2.78 -20.01 -0.51
C ALA A 128 1.48 -19.58 0.20
N TRP A 129 0.44 -20.41 0.08
CA TRP A 129 -0.91 -20.11 0.57
C TRP A 129 -0.98 -19.65 2.04
N PRO A 130 -0.17 -20.17 3.00
CA PRO A 130 -0.27 -19.72 4.39
C PRO A 130 0.18 -18.27 4.55
N VAL A 131 1.24 -17.88 3.82
CA VAL A 131 1.78 -16.51 3.85
C VAL A 131 0.75 -15.54 3.26
N VAL A 132 0.13 -15.93 2.14
CA VAL A 132 -0.91 -15.13 1.51
C VAL A 132 -2.13 -14.98 2.42
N ALA A 133 -2.59 -16.06 3.05
CA ALA A 133 -3.74 -16.04 3.95
C ALA A 133 -3.50 -15.10 5.15
N VAL A 134 -2.30 -15.11 5.74
CA VAL A 134 -1.94 -14.21 6.85
C VAL A 134 -1.96 -12.75 6.40
N PHE A 135 -1.34 -12.41 5.27
CA PHE A 135 -1.38 -11.03 4.77
C PHE A 135 -2.79 -10.60 4.37
N ALA A 136 -3.55 -11.45 3.68
CA ALA A 136 -4.91 -11.14 3.27
C ALA A 136 -5.80 -10.88 4.49
N ALA A 137 -5.74 -11.75 5.50
CA ALA A 137 -6.47 -11.56 6.76
C ALA A 137 -6.07 -10.25 7.45
N TYR A 138 -4.78 -9.94 7.49
CA TYR A 138 -4.29 -8.67 8.04
C TYR A 138 -4.89 -7.46 7.32
N PHE A 139 -4.83 -7.41 5.98
CA PHE A 139 -5.32 -6.26 5.22
C PHE A 139 -6.84 -6.12 5.24
N ILE A 140 -7.58 -7.23 5.21
CA ILE A 140 -9.04 -7.21 5.32
C ILE A 140 -9.46 -6.70 6.72
N ALA A 141 -8.84 -7.21 7.78
CA ALA A 141 -9.14 -6.76 9.14
C ALA A 141 -8.77 -5.27 9.32
N ASP A 142 -7.63 -4.83 8.80
CA ASP A 142 -7.20 -3.43 8.85
C ASP A 142 -8.11 -2.51 8.03
N ALA A 143 -8.58 -2.97 6.87
CA ALA A 143 -9.51 -2.23 6.02
C ALA A 143 -10.86 -2.03 6.71
N VAL A 144 -11.44 -3.11 7.26
CA VAL A 144 -12.71 -3.03 8.01
C VAL A 144 -12.57 -2.11 9.21
N ARG A 145 -11.50 -2.28 10.01
CA ARG A 145 -11.25 -1.43 11.18
C ARG A 145 -11.11 0.04 10.79
N SER A 146 -10.31 0.33 9.76
CA SER A 146 -10.09 1.70 9.29
C SER A 146 -11.38 2.29 8.72
N GLY A 147 -12.16 1.53 7.95
CA GLY A 147 -13.45 1.96 7.43
C GLY A 147 -14.44 2.33 8.55
N VAL A 148 -14.54 1.48 9.59
CA VAL A 148 -15.39 1.77 10.76
C VAL A 148 -14.93 3.05 11.47
N VAL A 149 -13.63 3.24 11.65
CA VAL A 149 -13.08 4.47 12.23
C VAL A 149 -13.39 5.68 11.36
N ALA A 150 -13.22 5.60 10.04
CA ALA A 150 -13.53 6.69 9.13
C ALA A 150 -15.01 7.12 9.20
N LEU A 151 -15.93 6.15 9.31
CA LEU A 151 -17.36 6.42 9.47
C LEU A 151 -17.68 7.07 10.81
N ARG A 152 -17.03 6.64 11.90
CA ARG A 152 -17.23 7.21 13.25
C ARG A 152 -16.70 8.63 13.39
N LEU A 153 -15.64 8.96 12.66
CA LEU A 153 -15.03 10.31 12.67
C LEU A 153 -15.76 11.30 11.75
N ARG A 154 -16.80 10.86 11.05
CA ARG A 154 -17.58 11.73 10.17
C ARG A 154 -18.38 12.72 11.02
N GLY A 155 -17.98 13.99 10.97
CA GLY A 155 -18.64 15.08 11.71
C GLY A 155 -17.99 15.44 13.06
N THR A 156 -16.86 14.81 13.41
CA THR A 156 -16.04 15.21 14.56
C THR A 156 -14.88 16.09 14.10
N GLU A 157 -14.47 17.06 14.92
CA GLU A 157 -13.23 17.81 14.66
C GLU A 157 -12.02 16.87 14.76
N VAL A 158 -11.38 16.61 13.62
CA VAL A 158 -10.19 15.75 13.51
C VAL A 158 -9.03 16.51 12.91
N PRO A 159 -7.78 16.12 13.22
CA PRO A 159 -6.61 16.73 12.59
C PRO A 159 -6.69 16.70 11.06
N PRO A 160 -6.18 17.73 10.37
CA PRO A 160 -6.29 17.83 8.93
C PRO A 160 -5.67 16.62 8.22
N GLY A 161 -6.40 16.11 7.23
CA GLY A 161 -6.02 14.93 6.46
C GLY A 161 -6.25 13.58 7.15
N HIS A 162 -6.68 13.54 8.43
CA HIS A 162 -6.89 12.27 9.14
C HIS A 162 -7.99 11.42 8.49
N ALA A 163 -9.16 12.00 8.19
CA ALA A 163 -10.24 11.28 7.50
C ALA A 163 -9.81 10.75 6.13
N SER A 164 -9.04 11.56 5.37
CA SER A 164 -8.51 11.14 4.06
C SER A 164 -7.55 9.95 4.18
N ARG A 165 -6.62 9.97 5.14
CA ARG A 165 -5.71 8.85 5.42
C ARG A 165 -6.47 7.59 5.81
N THR A 166 -7.45 7.71 6.70
CA THR A 166 -8.22 6.55 7.16
C THR A 166 -9.05 5.92 6.03
N LEU A 167 -9.65 6.74 5.16
CA LEU A 167 -10.37 6.26 3.97
C LEU A 167 -9.42 5.62 2.95
N CYS A 168 -8.30 6.27 2.65
CA CYS A 168 -7.31 5.73 1.71
C CYS A 168 -6.72 4.42 2.23
N ARG A 169 -6.36 4.35 3.51
CA ARG A 169 -5.91 3.12 4.17
C ARG A 169 -6.95 2.00 4.08
N SER A 170 -8.23 2.30 4.30
CA SER A 170 -9.31 1.33 4.14
C SER A 170 -9.38 0.79 2.71
N ALA A 171 -9.39 1.69 1.72
CA ALA A 171 -9.46 1.33 0.30
C ALA A 171 -8.23 0.55 -0.18
N MET A 172 -7.03 0.99 0.21
CA MET A 172 -5.78 0.30 -0.09
C MET A 172 -5.74 -1.09 0.55
N GLY A 173 -6.13 -1.21 1.83
CA GLY A 173 -6.19 -2.49 2.51
C GLY A 173 -7.16 -3.46 1.83
N ALA A 174 -8.34 -2.99 1.44
CA ALA A 174 -9.28 -3.81 0.69
C ALA A 174 -8.71 -4.26 -0.67
N GLY A 175 -8.09 -3.35 -1.42
CA GLY A 175 -7.44 -3.66 -2.70
C GLY A 175 -6.28 -4.66 -2.54
N MET A 176 -5.45 -4.47 -1.52
CA MET A 176 -4.30 -5.34 -1.21
C MET A 176 -4.74 -6.73 -0.76
N GLY A 177 -5.80 -6.82 0.05
CA GLY A 177 -6.41 -8.10 0.44
C GLY A 177 -7.01 -8.84 -0.75
N TYR A 178 -7.70 -8.13 -1.65
CA TYR A 178 -8.21 -8.70 -2.91
C TYR A 178 -7.08 -9.22 -3.79
N LEU A 179 -6.01 -8.42 -3.97
CA LEU A 179 -4.84 -8.80 -4.77
C LEU A 179 -4.19 -10.09 -4.28
N LEU A 180 -4.02 -10.23 -2.96
CA LEU A 180 -3.47 -11.43 -2.36
C LEU A 180 -4.35 -12.65 -2.59
N LEU A 181 -5.66 -12.52 -2.38
CA LEU A 181 -6.61 -13.63 -2.61
C LEU A 181 -6.70 -14.03 -4.08
N ALA A 182 -6.59 -13.07 -5.01
CA ALA A 182 -6.59 -13.31 -6.44
C ALA A 182 -5.28 -13.92 -6.95
N ALA A 183 -4.24 -13.97 -6.11
CA ALA A 183 -2.90 -14.45 -6.44
C ALA A 183 -2.66 -15.91 -5.99
N VAL A 184 -3.69 -16.60 -5.51
CA VAL A 184 -3.69 -18.04 -5.16
C VAL A 184 -4.69 -18.75 -6.06
#